data_AF-A0AAV8Y6F0-F1
#
_entry.id   AF-A0AAV8Y6F0-F1
#
_cell.length_a   1.000
_cell.length_b   1.000
_cell.length_c   1.000
_cell.angle_alpha   90.00
_cell.angle_beta   90.00
_cell.angle_gamma   90.00
#
_symmetry.space_group_name_H-M   'P 1'
#
loop_
_entity.id
_entity.type
_entity.pdbx_description
1 polymer ?
#
loop_
_entity_poly.entity_id
_entity_poly.type
_entity_poly.pdbx_seq_one_letter_code
_entity_poly.pdbx_strand_id
1 'polypeptide(L)'
;MVTKYFYLRRKDEIDKRLAEIELGWSRDEVINWLNNNYDLHSHKLGFCEVGAIITEKKLLEILVDCIGRKVLAGIFKRFVTNIKDYRKGMPDLLVWNEETKKSKFVEVKGENDKLSIAQSLWIKHLKTIGADVEVCLVHSIGSKRKKKF
;
A
#
# COMPACT_ATOMS: atom_id res chain seq x y z
N MET A 1 15.07 -2.75 12.39
CA MET A 1 13.69 -2.61 11.88
C MET A 1 12.82 -3.82 12.24
N VAL A 2 13.28 -5.06 12.05
CA VAL A 2 12.46 -6.29 12.20
C VAL A 2 12.26 -6.82 13.63
N THR A 3 12.59 -6.03 14.67
CA THR A 3 12.46 -6.46 16.06
C THR A 3 11.17 -5.92 16.68
N LYS A 4 10.60 -6.66 17.64
CA LYS A 4 9.40 -6.24 18.39
C LYS A 4 9.56 -4.92 19.17
N TYR A 5 10.79 -4.45 19.32
CA TYR A 5 11.11 -3.22 20.06
C TYR A 5 11.32 -1.99 19.15
N PHE A 6 11.29 -2.15 17.82
CA PHE A 6 11.57 -1.04 16.90
C PHE A 6 10.61 0.14 17.12
N TYR A 7 9.30 -0.14 17.14
CA TYR A 7 8.26 0.85 17.41
C TYR A 7 8.39 1.42 18.82
N LEU A 8 8.49 0.54 19.83
CA LEU A 8 8.51 0.95 21.25
C LEU A 8 9.66 1.93 21.56
N ARG A 9 10.83 1.75 20.94
CA ARG A 9 12.00 2.62 21.15
C ARG A 9 11.96 3.94 20.40
N ARG A 10 11.01 4.14 19.49
CA ARG A 10 10.86 5.34 18.63
C ARG A 10 9.41 5.81 18.61
N LYS A 11 8.68 5.48 19.67
CA LYS A 11 7.22 5.58 19.67
C LYS A 11 6.79 7.02 19.45
N ASP A 12 7.42 7.95 20.15
CA ASP A 12 7.03 9.36 20.13
C ASP A 12 7.35 9.98 18.76
N GLU A 13 8.50 9.69 18.17
CA GLU A 13 8.86 10.19 16.84
C GLU A 13 7.99 9.58 15.73
N ILE A 14 7.70 8.28 15.82
CA ILE A 14 6.85 7.59 14.86
C ILE A 14 5.41 8.10 14.96
N ASP A 15 4.84 8.15 16.16
CA ASP A 15 3.46 8.58 16.35
C ASP A 15 3.28 10.05 15.95
N LYS A 16 4.26 10.91 16.26
CA LYS A 16 4.28 12.29 15.79
C LYS A 16 4.24 12.35 14.26
N ARG A 17 5.12 11.61 13.57
CA ARG A 17 5.14 11.61 12.09
C ARG A 17 3.86 11.03 11.49
N LEU A 18 3.28 10.00 12.08
CA LEU A 18 2.01 9.43 11.62
C LEU A 18 0.87 10.44 11.77
N ALA A 19 0.83 11.19 12.88
CA ALA A 19 -0.15 12.26 13.09
C ALA A 19 0.05 13.45 12.14
N GLU A 20 1.31 13.83 11.87
CA GLU A 20 1.67 14.82 10.84
C GLU A 20 1.10 14.39 9.48
N ILE A 21 1.34 13.14 9.04
CA ILE A 21 0.79 12.66 7.77
C ILE A 21 -0.74 12.66 7.78
N GLU A 22 -1.37 12.05 8.79
CA GLU A 22 -2.81 11.84 8.83
C GLU A 22 -3.61 13.15 8.91
N LEU A 23 -3.19 14.08 9.76
CA LEU A 23 -3.96 15.27 10.10
C LEU A 23 -3.17 16.58 9.96
N GLY A 24 -1.88 16.57 10.25
CA GLY A 24 -1.08 17.81 10.36
C GLY A 24 -0.68 18.44 9.03
N TRP A 25 -0.37 17.62 8.02
CA TRP A 25 0.12 18.08 6.72
C TRP A 25 -1.04 18.32 5.75
N SER A 26 -0.98 19.44 5.06
CA SER A 26 -1.71 19.69 3.82
C SER A 26 -1.27 18.74 2.71
N ARG A 27 -2.05 18.67 1.63
CA ARG A 27 -1.69 17.88 0.44
C ARG A 27 -0.30 18.27 -0.08
N ASP A 28 -0.06 19.56 -0.26
CA ASP A 28 1.16 20.05 -0.89
C ASP A 28 2.39 19.80 0.00
N GLU A 29 2.24 19.85 1.32
CA GLU A 29 3.32 19.46 2.25
C GLU A 29 3.70 17.98 2.10
N VAL A 30 2.72 17.07 1.97
CA VAL A 30 3.00 15.64 1.75
C VAL A 30 3.68 15.42 0.41
N ILE A 31 3.21 16.08 -0.66
CA ILE A 31 3.80 15.95 -1.99
C ILE A 31 5.22 16.52 -2.05
N ASN A 32 5.45 17.70 -1.45
CA ASN A 32 6.79 18.29 -1.36
C ASN A 32 7.73 17.41 -0.56
N TRP A 33 7.27 16.86 0.57
CA TRP A 33 8.04 15.92 1.38
C TRP A 33 8.39 14.67 0.58
N LEU A 34 7.42 14.10 -0.16
CA LEU A 34 7.61 12.93 -1.02
C LEU A 34 8.67 13.20 -2.09
N ASN A 35 8.55 14.30 -2.83
CA ASN A 35 9.46 14.64 -3.92
C ASN A 35 10.89 14.83 -3.41
N ASN A 36 11.06 15.57 -2.30
CA ASN A 36 12.36 15.77 -1.67
C ASN A 36 12.99 14.43 -1.22
N ASN A 37 12.20 13.54 -0.60
CA ASN A 37 12.72 12.24 -0.16
C ASN A 37 13.03 11.32 -1.33
N TYR A 38 12.24 11.34 -2.39
CA TYR A 38 12.53 10.57 -3.59
C TYR A 38 13.86 11.00 -4.20
N ASP A 39 14.11 12.30 -4.37
CA ASP A 39 15.36 12.78 -4.97
C ASP A 39 16.59 12.43 -4.13
N LEU A 40 16.48 12.51 -2.81
CA LEU A 40 17.57 12.22 -1.90
C LEU A 40 17.83 10.72 -1.70
N HIS A 41 16.82 9.86 -1.88
CA HIS A 41 16.85 8.48 -1.36
C HIS A 41 16.39 7.39 -2.34
N SER A 42 15.79 7.71 -3.49
CA SER A 42 15.25 6.71 -4.43
C SER A 42 16.28 5.71 -4.96
N HIS A 43 17.54 6.12 -5.06
CA HIS A 43 18.69 5.31 -5.50
C HIS A 43 19.35 4.50 -4.38
N LYS A 44 18.90 4.65 -3.12
CA LYS A 44 19.51 3.98 -1.97
C LYS A 44 18.79 2.67 -1.69
N LEU A 45 19.55 1.62 -1.39
CA LEU A 45 18.99 0.38 -0.89
C LEU A 45 18.44 0.59 0.53
N GLY A 46 17.11 0.48 0.68
CA GLY A 46 16.40 0.69 1.94
C GLY A 46 15.39 -0.41 2.22
N PHE A 47 14.18 -0.02 2.65
CA PHE A 47 13.05 -0.95 2.78
C PHE A 47 12.58 -1.48 1.42
N CYS A 48 12.67 -0.64 0.39
CA CYS A 48 12.40 -0.93 -1.00
C CYS A 48 13.31 -0.02 -1.85
N GLU A 49 13.83 -0.53 -2.96
CA GLU A 49 14.55 0.28 -3.95
C GLU A 49 13.52 0.98 -4.85
N VAL A 50 12.92 2.05 -4.32
CA VAL A 50 11.75 2.68 -4.95
C VAL A 50 12.07 3.13 -6.37
N GLY A 51 13.25 3.71 -6.62
CA GLY A 51 13.64 4.18 -7.95
C GLY A 51 13.81 3.07 -9.00
N ALA A 52 14.02 1.82 -8.57
CA ALA A 52 14.07 0.66 -9.46
C ALA A 52 12.68 0.12 -9.82
N ILE A 53 11.65 0.42 -9.01
CA ILE A 53 10.27 -0.05 -9.23
C ILE A 53 9.40 1.06 -9.85
N ILE A 54 9.53 2.28 -9.35
CA ILE A 54 8.78 3.46 -9.80
C ILE A 54 9.81 4.54 -10.12
N THR A 55 10.07 4.73 -11.41
CA THR A 55 11.02 5.74 -11.90
C THR A 55 10.41 7.14 -11.99
N GLU A 56 9.09 7.21 -12.20
CA GLU A 56 8.35 8.47 -12.37
C GLU A 56 7.77 8.96 -11.04
N LYS A 57 8.33 10.06 -10.51
CA LYS A 57 7.82 10.75 -9.31
C LYS A 57 6.33 11.09 -9.40
N LYS A 58 5.87 11.48 -10.61
CA LYS A 58 4.48 11.88 -10.82
C LYS A 58 3.49 10.79 -10.46
N LEU A 59 3.83 9.52 -10.72
CA LEU A 59 3.01 8.39 -10.33
C LEU A 59 2.84 8.31 -8.81
N LEU A 60 3.91 8.52 -8.04
CA LEU A 60 3.85 8.54 -6.58
C LEU A 60 2.95 9.65 -6.05
N GLU A 61 2.99 10.85 -6.65
CA GLU A 61 2.08 11.95 -6.29
C GLU A 61 0.61 11.55 -6.48
N ILE A 62 0.30 10.97 -7.65
CA ILE A 62 -1.05 10.52 -7.99
C ILE A 62 -1.51 9.45 -7.01
N LEU A 63 -0.67 8.47 -6.70
CA LEU A 63 -1.00 7.39 -5.78
C LEU A 63 -1.21 7.90 -4.36
N VAL A 64 -0.39 8.85 -3.87
CA VAL A 64 -0.59 9.45 -2.55
C VAL A 64 -1.92 10.16 -2.46
N ASP A 65 -2.30 10.91 -3.50
CA ASP A 65 -3.60 11.57 -3.55
C ASP A 65 -4.76 10.57 -3.58
N CYS A 66 -4.65 9.52 -4.42
CA CYS A 66 -5.74 8.55 -4.61
C CYS A 66 -5.91 7.60 -3.41
N ILE A 67 -4.83 7.25 -2.71
CA ILE A 67 -4.89 6.44 -1.48
C ILE A 67 -5.37 7.30 -0.31
N GLY A 68 -4.90 8.54 -0.24
CA GLY A 68 -5.22 9.48 0.81
C GLY A 68 -4.36 9.29 2.07
N ARG A 69 -4.08 10.41 2.73
CA ARG A 69 -3.14 10.51 3.85
C ARG A 69 -3.52 9.62 5.05
N LYS A 70 -4.81 9.52 5.36
CA LYS A 70 -5.32 8.70 6.47
C LYS A 70 -5.05 7.21 6.26
N VAL A 71 -5.32 6.71 5.06
CA VAL A 71 -5.07 5.30 4.72
C VAL A 71 -3.57 5.02 4.71
N LEU A 72 -2.75 5.92 4.14
CA LEU A 72 -1.29 5.80 4.18
C LEU A 72 -0.74 5.74 5.60
N ALA A 73 -1.15 6.66 6.49
CA ALA A 73 -0.74 6.64 7.89
C ALA A 73 -1.15 5.34 8.59
N GLY A 74 -2.36 4.83 8.32
CA GLY A 74 -2.83 3.54 8.85
C GLY A 74 -2.03 2.33 8.35
N ILE A 75 -1.60 2.33 7.09
CA ILE A 75 -0.72 1.30 6.52
C ILE A 75 0.68 1.38 7.15
N PHE A 76 1.26 2.58 7.20
CA PHE A 76 2.59 2.80 7.78
C PHE A 76 2.64 2.42 9.26
N LYS A 77 1.61 2.79 10.04
CA LYS A 77 1.47 2.37 11.45
C LYS A 77 1.50 0.85 11.61
N ARG A 78 0.80 0.13 10.74
CA ARG A 78 0.83 -1.34 10.75
C ARG A 78 2.23 -1.85 10.43
N PHE A 79 2.89 -1.31 9.40
CA PHE A 79 4.26 -1.72 9.07
C PHE A 79 5.26 -1.47 10.19
N VAL A 80 5.31 -0.27 10.77
CA VAL A 80 6.31 0.08 11.79
C VAL A 80 6.10 -0.67 13.12
N THR A 81 4.87 -1.12 13.42
CA THR A 81 4.58 -1.89 14.65
C THR A 81 5.09 -3.32 14.57
N ASN A 82 4.95 -4.00 13.43
CA ASN A 82 5.53 -5.34 13.23
C ASN A 82 5.75 -5.69 11.75
N ILE A 83 6.82 -5.16 11.17
CA ILE A 83 7.13 -5.36 9.75
C ILE A 83 7.37 -6.82 9.36
N LYS A 84 7.85 -7.65 10.29
CA LYS A 84 8.18 -9.06 10.02
C LYS A 84 6.94 -9.84 9.59
N ASP A 85 5.83 -9.59 10.27
CA ASP A 85 4.57 -10.31 10.07
C ASP A 85 3.68 -9.59 9.06
N TYR A 86 3.68 -8.25 9.07
CA TYR A 86 2.78 -7.47 8.22
C TYR A 86 3.30 -7.22 6.81
N ARG A 87 4.55 -7.52 6.48
CA ARG A 87 5.03 -7.47 5.07
C ARG A 87 4.36 -8.50 4.15
N LYS A 88 3.63 -9.49 4.71
CA LYS A 88 2.92 -10.52 3.95
C LYS A 88 1.41 -10.22 3.93
N GLY A 89 0.75 -10.63 2.84
CA GLY A 89 -0.70 -10.58 2.72
C GLY A 89 -1.30 -9.20 2.40
N MET A 90 -0.48 -8.24 1.99
CA MET A 90 -0.98 -7.02 1.34
C MET A 90 -1.73 -7.44 0.05
N PRO A 91 -2.87 -6.80 -0.31
CA PRO A 91 -3.58 -7.12 -1.53
C PRO A 91 -2.70 -7.04 -2.78
N ASP A 92 -2.93 -7.95 -3.72
CA ASP A 92 -2.12 -8.10 -4.94
C ASP A 92 -2.05 -6.83 -5.79
N LEU A 93 -3.17 -6.11 -5.90
CA LEU A 93 -3.30 -4.94 -6.76
C LEU A 93 -3.73 -3.71 -5.98
N LEU A 94 -3.23 -2.57 -6.43
CA LEU A 94 -3.79 -1.25 -6.16
C LEU A 94 -4.25 -0.67 -7.51
N VAL A 95 -5.55 -0.44 -7.65
CA VAL A 95 -6.11 0.25 -8.81
C VAL A 95 -6.54 1.65 -8.39
N TRP A 96 -6.40 2.63 -9.27
CA TRP A 96 -6.75 4.01 -8.99
C TRP A 96 -7.36 4.71 -10.20
N ASN A 97 -8.05 5.81 -9.94
CA ASN A 97 -8.57 6.72 -10.94
C ASN A 97 -8.12 8.14 -10.56
N GLU A 98 -7.25 8.71 -11.39
CA GLU A 98 -6.64 10.01 -11.12
C GLU A 98 -7.65 11.16 -11.15
N GLU A 99 -8.66 11.11 -12.02
CA GLU A 99 -9.65 12.18 -12.17
C GLU A 99 -10.54 12.28 -10.93
N THR A 100 -11.01 11.13 -10.43
CA THR A 100 -11.90 11.05 -9.26
C THR A 100 -11.15 10.99 -7.93
N LYS A 101 -9.82 10.89 -7.97
CA LYS A 101 -8.93 10.74 -6.80
C LYS A 101 -9.34 9.57 -5.89
N LYS A 102 -9.73 8.45 -6.51
CA LYS A 102 -10.13 7.22 -5.80
C LYS A 102 -9.12 6.12 -6.05
N SER A 103 -8.97 5.24 -5.06
CA SER A 103 -8.22 4.00 -5.19
C SER A 103 -8.96 2.84 -4.54
N LYS A 104 -8.62 1.62 -4.97
CA LYS A 104 -9.14 0.37 -4.44
C LYS A 104 -8.01 -0.65 -4.35
N PHE A 105 -7.90 -1.30 -3.21
CA PHE A 105 -7.02 -2.45 -3.01
C PHE A 105 -7.75 -3.72 -3.42
N VAL A 106 -7.16 -4.54 -4.29
CA VAL A 106 -7.80 -5.73 -4.83
C VAL A 106 -6.92 -6.95 -4.57
N GLU A 107 -7.50 -7.93 -3.90
CA GLU A 107 -6.90 -9.26 -3.72
C GLU A 107 -7.50 -10.20 -4.76
N VAL A 108 -6.67 -10.81 -5.60
CA VAL A 108 -7.14 -11.67 -6.70
C VAL A 108 -7.11 -13.12 -6.26
N LYS A 109 -8.21 -13.83 -6.48
CA LYS A 109 -8.31 -15.26 -6.18
C LYS A 109 -8.75 -16.04 -7.40
N GLY A 110 -8.03 -17.12 -7.68
CA GLY A 110 -8.50 -18.13 -8.62
C GLY A 110 -9.70 -18.88 -8.06
N GLU A 111 -10.42 -19.57 -8.93
CA GLU A 111 -11.67 -20.31 -8.63
C GLU A 111 -11.62 -21.18 -7.36
N ASN A 112 -10.48 -21.81 -7.06
CA ASN A 112 -10.31 -22.67 -5.89
C ASN A 112 -9.35 -22.09 -4.83
N ASP A 113 -8.88 -20.86 -5.02
CA ASP A 113 -7.98 -20.21 -4.07
C ASP A 113 -8.75 -19.57 -2.92
N LYS A 114 -8.17 -19.63 -1.72
CA LYS A 114 -8.74 -19.05 -0.50
C LYS A 114 -7.86 -17.91 0.00
N LEU A 115 -8.47 -16.99 0.72
CA LEU A 115 -7.73 -15.99 1.47
C LEU A 115 -6.93 -16.68 2.57
N SER A 116 -5.62 -16.39 2.61
CA SER A 116 -4.82 -16.70 3.79
C SER A 116 -5.27 -15.87 4.99
N ILE A 117 -4.86 -16.28 6.19
CA ILE A 117 -5.11 -15.51 7.42
C ILE A 117 -4.47 -14.12 7.32
N ALA A 118 -3.26 -14.01 6.77
CA ALA A 118 -2.56 -12.73 6.61
C ALA A 118 -3.32 -11.77 5.67
N GLN A 119 -3.81 -12.28 4.53
CA GLN A 119 -4.64 -11.50 3.58
C GLN A 119 -5.93 -11.04 4.24
N SER A 120 -6.62 -11.94 4.94
CA SER A 120 -7.87 -11.61 5.66
C SER A 120 -7.66 -10.51 6.70
N LEU A 121 -6.55 -10.55 7.44
CA LEU A 121 -6.20 -9.53 8.43
C LEU A 121 -5.85 -8.18 7.78
N TRP A 122 -5.22 -8.17 6.61
CA TRP A 122 -4.96 -6.95 5.85
C TRP A 122 -6.23 -6.34 5.28
N ILE A 123 -7.09 -7.13 4.66
CA ILE A 123 -8.38 -6.66 4.14
C ILE A 123 -9.21 -6.04 5.26
N LYS A 124 -9.31 -6.71 6.42
CA LYS A 124 -10.00 -6.16 7.59
C LYS A 124 -9.39 -4.83 8.04
N HIS A 125 -8.05 -4.76 8.12
CA HIS A 125 -7.35 -3.54 8.53
C HIS A 125 -7.58 -2.38 7.56
N LEU A 126 -7.42 -2.61 6.27
CA LEU A 126 -7.62 -1.61 5.23
C LEU A 126 -9.04 -1.03 5.28
N LYS A 127 -10.06 -1.89 5.44
CA LYS A 127 -11.44 -1.43 5.67
C LYS A 127 -11.58 -0.59 6.93
N THR A 128 -10.93 -0.97 8.04
CA THR A 128 -11.01 -0.20 9.30
C THR A 128 -10.38 1.19 9.22
N ILE A 129 -9.37 1.39 8.38
CA ILE A 129 -8.73 2.69 8.17
C ILE A 129 -9.38 3.50 7.02
N GLY A 130 -10.47 2.99 6.43
CA GLY A 130 -11.28 3.69 5.43
C GLY A 130 -10.85 3.48 3.98
N ALA A 131 -10.03 2.48 3.69
CA ALA A 131 -9.69 2.13 2.31
C ALA A 131 -10.82 1.34 1.63
N ASP A 132 -10.99 1.51 0.32
CA ASP A 132 -11.83 0.64 -0.50
C ASP A 132 -11.06 -0.65 -0.83
N VAL A 133 -11.69 -1.80 -0.58
CA VAL A 133 -11.05 -3.11 -0.69
C VAL A 133 -12.00 -4.15 -1.24
N GLU A 134 -11.55 -4.90 -2.24
CA GLU A 134 -12.31 -5.94 -2.91
C GLU A 134 -11.52 -7.24 -3.05
N VAL A 135 -12.23 -8.37 -3.09
CA VAL A 135 -11.67 -9.67 -3.47
C VAL A 135 -12.22 -10.01 -4.85
N CYS A 136 -11.34 -10.09 -5.84
CA CYS A 136 -11.70 -10.39 -7.22
C CYS A 136 -11.55 -11.89 -7.47
N LEU A 137 -12.67 -12.60 -7.57
CA LEU A 137 -12.69 -14.03 -7.88
C LEU A 137 -12.69 -14.24 -9.41
N VAL A 138 -11.68 -14.96 -9.91
CA VAL A 138 -11.50 -15.26 -11.33
C VAL A 138 -11.88 -16.71 -11.59
N HIS A 139 -12.93 -16.90 -12.39
CA HIS A 139 -13.41 -18.22 -12.81
C HIS A 139 -12.80 -18.63 -14.15
N SER A 140 -12.44 -19.91 -14.27
CA SER A 140 -11.97 -20.45 -15.53
C SER A 140 -13.15 -20.70 -16.47
N ILE A 141 -13.25 -19.89 -17.53
CA ILE A 141 -14.15 -20.18 -18.66
C ILE A 141 -13.33 -20.92 -19.72
N GLY A 142 -13.41 -22.25 -19.73
CA GLY A 142 -12.59 -23.09 -20.61
C GLY A 142 -12.57 -22.59 -22.06
N SER A 143 -11.39 -22.41 -22.65
CA SER A 143 -11.29 -22.01 -24.06
C SER A 143 -11.59 -23.22 -24.95
N LYS A 144 -12.59 -23.09 -25.85
CA LYS A 144 -12.78 -24.08 -26.90
C LYS A 144 -11.49 -24.11 -27.74
N ARG A 145 -10.76 -25.24 -27.75
CA ARG A 145 -9.70 -25.50 -28.74
C ARG A 145 -10.29 -25.24 -30.13
N LYS A 146 -9.78 -24.24 -30.86
CA LYS A 146 -10.07 -24.11 -32.29
C LYS A 146 -9.64 -25.43 -32.94
N LYS A 147 -10.59 -26.20 -33.51
CA LYS A 147 -10.25 -27.31 -34.39
C LYS A 147 -9.42 -26.71 -35.53
N LYS A 148 -8.16 -27.14 -35.68
CA LYS A 148 -7.41 -26.90 -36.91
C LYS A 148 -8.18 -27.66 -38.01
N PHE A 149 -8.79 -26.91 -38.92
CA PHE A 149 -9.22 -27.44 -40.22
C PHE A 149 -8.02 -27.40 -41.16
#